data_AF-A0A382IXJ8-F1
#
_entry.id   AF-A0A382IXJ8-F1
#
_cell.length_a   1.000
_cell.length_b   1.000
_cell.length_c   1.000
_cell.angle_alpha   90.00
_cell.angle_beta   90.00
_cell.angle_gamma   90.00
#
_symmetry.space_group_name_H-M   'P 1'
#
loop_
_entity.id
_entity.type
_entity.pdbx_description
1 polymer ?
#
loop_
_entity_poly.entity_id
_entity_poly.type
_entity_poly.pdbx_seq_one_letter_code
_entity_poly.pdbx_strand_id
1 'polypeptide(L)'
;MVSYRIFFSRTCSLFILLICLLALAGEAFAGPSVRHGLRQYRQHDMHHGMGHMGKGTCPQLRYTVAAPDGFLKLKNPLESDSINLIAGEALFHTDAQPTACKVCHGSSGNGMGMMSPGFNPPPRNFSCFDTMKNISDGQMFWVIRNGSPGKGMGAY
;
A
#
# COMPACT_ATOMS: atom_id res chain seq x y z
N MET A 1 53.47 28.75 -30.96
CA MET A 1 52.28 28.67 -30.07
C MET A 1 50.98 28.22 -30.76
N VAL A 2 51.00 27.70 -32.01
CA VAL A 2 49.76 27.28 -32.73
C VAL A 2 49.50 25.76 -32.62
N SER A 3 50.53 24.91 -32.59
CA SER A 3 50.34 23.44 -32.53
C SER A 3 49.76 22.90 -31.20
N TYR A 4 50.01 23.57 -30.07
CA TYR A 4 49.49 23.13 -28.76
C TYR A 4 47.96 23.29 -28.62
N ARG A 5 47.36 24.26 -29.32
CA ARG A 5 45.90 24.49 -29.29
C ARG A 5 45.11 23.44 -30.09
N ILE A 6 45.69 22.91 -31.16
CA ILE A 6 45.04 21.89 -32.01
C ILE A 6 45.08 20.51 -31.33
N PHE A 7 46.17 20.20 -30.62
CA PHE A 7 46.32 18.94 -29.90
C PHE A 7 45.33 18.83 -28.72
N PHE A 8 45.12 19.93 -27.98
CA PHE A 8 44.15 19.99 -26.88
C PHE A 8 42.69 19.87 -27.35
N SER A 9 42.37 20.41 -28.53
CA SER A 9 41.01 20.33 -29.11
C SER A 9 40.63 18.90 -29.52
N ARG A 10 41.58 18.15 -30.12
CA ARG A 10 41.32 16.78 -30.57
C ARG A 10 41.23 15.77 -29.43
N THR A 11 42.06 15.91 -28.40
CA THR A 11 41.98 15.04 -27.21
C THR A 11 40.70 15.31 -26.43
N CYS A 12 40.29 16.57 -26.28
CA CYS A 12 39.05 16.92 -25.57
C CYS A 12 37.80 16.37 -26.27
N SER A 13 37.76 16.41 -27.61
CA SER A 13 36.64 15.84 -28.39
C SER A 13 36.53 14.32 -28.24
N LEU A 14 37.66 13.59 -28.21
CA LEU A 14 37.68 12.14 -27.99
C LEU A 14 37.27 11.75 -26.56
N PHE A 15 37.67 12.53 -25.56
CA PHE A 15 37.26 12.31 -24.17
C PHE A 15 35.75 12.54 -23.98
N ILE A 16 35.17 13.57 -24.61
CA ILE A 16 33.73 13.85 -24.54
C ILE A 16 32.94 12.72 -25.22
N LEU A 17 33.39 12.24 -26.38
CA LEU A 17 32.75 11.12 -27.07
C LEU A 17 32.81 9.82 -26.27
N LEU A 18 33.93 9.55 -25.59
CA LEU A 18 34.07 8.38 -24.71
C LEU A 18 33.11 8.46 -23.52
N ILE A 19 32.98 9.63 -22.88
CA ILE A 19 32.06 9.84 -21.76
C ILE A 19 30.60 9.68 -22.21
N CYS A 20 30.22 10.24 -23.38
CA CYS A 20 28.88 10.06 -23.93
C CYS A 20 28.58 8.58 -24.26
N LEU A 21 29.55 7.84 -24.83
CA LEU A 21 29.38 6.41 -25.11
C LEU A 21 29.22 5.58 -23.83
N LEU A 22 29.99 5.90 -22.78
CA LEU A 22 29.86 5.24 -21.48
C LEU A 22 28.52 5.56 -20.79
N ALA A 23 28.04 6.80 -20.90
CA ALA A 23 26.74 7.19 -20.37
C ALA A 23 25.59 6.47 -21.10
N LEU A 24 25.63 6.39 -22.43
CA LEU A 24 24.63 5.66 -23.21
C LEU A 24 24.65 4.15 -22.95
N ALA A 25 25.83 3.57 -22.68
CA ALA A 25 25.94 2.16 -22.29
C ALA A 25 25.46 1.89 -20.85
N GLY A 26 25.61 2.85 -19.94
CA GLY A 26 25.15 2.74 -18.55
C GLY A 26 23.62 2.64 -18.44
N GLU A 27 22.89 3.41 -19.24
CA GLU A 27 21.42 3.38 -19.30
C GLU A 27 20.89 2.04 -19.84
N ALA A 28 21.68 1.28 -20.61
CA ALA A 28 21.31 -0.04 -21.10
C ALA A 28 21.49 -1.16 -20.06
N PHE A 29 22.37 -0.96 -19.05
CA PHE A 29 22.61 -1.92 -17.98
C PHE A 29 21.79 -1.64 -16.71
N ALA A 30 21.28 -0.42 -16.55
CA ALA A 30 20.23 -0.11 -15.60
C ALA A 30 18.88 -0.62 -16.16
N GLY A 31 18.69 -1.94 -16.13
CA GLY A 31 17.41 -2.57 -16.48
C GLY A 31 16.21 -1.90 -15.78
N PRO A 32 14.97 -2.15 -16.26
CA PRO A 32 13.78 -1.50 -15.74
C PRO A 32 13.74 -1.60 -14.21
N SER A 33 13.49 -0.46 -13.56
CA SER A 33 13.44 -0.32 -12.11
C SER A 33 12.60 -1.44 -11.51
N VAL A 34 13.29 -2.43 -10.94
CA VAL A 34 12.69 -3.54 -10.22
C VAL A 34 11.87 -2.96 -9.08
N ARG A 35 10.54 -3.03 -9.23
CA ARG A 35 9.59 -2.79 -8.13
C ARG A 35 9.98 -3.72 -6.99
N HIS A 36 10.18 -3.13 -5.81
CA HIS A 36 10.62 -3.77 -4.58
C HIS A 36 10.00 -5.16 -4.36
N GLY A 37 10.78 -6.19 -4.66
CA GLY A 37 10.40 -7.60 -4.52
C GLY A 37 11.56 -8.41 -3.95
N LEU A 38 12.28 -7.89 -2.97
CA LEU A 38 13.25 -8.67 -2.18
C LEU A 38 13.28 -8.20 -0.74
N ARG A 39 12.72 -9.05 0.11
CA ARG A 39 13.02 -9.34 1.51
C ARG A 39 14.39 -8.79 1.97
N GLN A 40 14.44 -7.53 2.36
CA GLN A 40 15.55 -6.99 3.16
C GLN A 40 15.07 -6.90 4.61
N TYR A 41 15.43 -7.94 5.36
CA TYR A 41 15.57 -7.89 6.81
C TYR A 41 16.73 -6.93 7.13
N ARG A 42 16.49 -5.62 6.94
CA ARG A 42 17.36 -4.57 7.48
C ARG A 42 16.66 -4.04 8.70
N GLN A 43 17.18 -4.43 9.87
CA GLN A 43 16.89 -3.80 11.15
C GLN A 43 17.26 -2.32 11.07
N HIS A 44 16.31 -1.50 10.64
CA HIS A 44 16.23 -0.14 11.11
C HIS A 44 15.03 -0.12 12.05
N ASP A 45 15.33 -0.10 13.35
CA ASP A 45 14.36 0.10 14.44
C ASP A 45 13.75 1.50 14.33
N MET A 46 12.81 1.64 13.39
CA MET A 46 11.91 2.78 13.33
C MET A 46 10.76 2.46 14.29
N HIS A 47 10.86 2.94 15.53
CA HIS A 47 9.82 2.83 16.57
C HIS A 47 8.56 3.65 16.27
N HIS A 48 8.06 3.64 15.04
CA HIS A 48 6.71 4.11 14.75
C HIS A 48 5.75 2.96 15.07
N GLY A 49 5.05 3.10 16.21
CA GLY A 49 4.22 2.04 16.79
C GLY A 49 3.32 1.39 15.75
N MET A 50 3.31 0.06 15.68
CA MET A 50 2.53 -0.73 14.73
C MET A 50 1.01 -0.73 15.01
N GLY A 51 0.52 0.30 15.70
CA GLY A 51 -0.80 0.34 16.31
C GLY A 51 -0.77 0.15 17.82
N HIS A 52 -1.96 0.06 18.41
CA HIS A 52 -2.16 -0.14 19.84
C HIS A 52 -2.42 -1.61 20.14
N MET A 53 -1.83 -2.11 21.24
CA MET A 53 -2.08 -3.46 21.72
C MET A 53 -3.51 -3.58 22.29
N GLY A 54 -4.17 -4.71 22.03
CA GLY A 54 -5.51 -5.01 22.56
C GLY A 54 -6.39 -5.79 21.59
N LYS A 55 -7.61 -6.12 22.03
CA LYS A 55 -8.61 -6.86 21.23
C LYS A 55 -9.49 -5.95 20.35
N GLY A 56 -9.37 -4.63 20.51
CA GLY A 56 -10.30 -3.66 19.93
C GLY A 56 -11.68 -3.69 20.60
N THR A 57 -12.51 -2.70 20.29
CA THR A 57 -13.89 -2.65 20.81
C THR A 57 -14.75 -3.74 20.18
N CYS A 58 -15.59 -4.41 20.98
CA CYS A 58 -16.54 -5.44 20.52
C CYS A 58 -17.72 -5.54 21.54
N PRO A 59 -18.99 -5.40 21.13
CA PRO A 59 -19.46 -5.01 19.80
C PRO A 59 -19.20 -3.52 19.49
N GLN A 60 -19.11 -3.17 18.21
CA GLN A 60 -19.01 -1.79 17.74
C GLN A 60 -20.28 -1.36 17.00
N LEU A 61 -20.83 -0.21 17.39
CA LEU A 61 -21.95 0.41 16.69
C LEU A 61 -21.57 0.73 15.23
N ARG A 62 -22.56 0.65 14.33
CA ARG A 62 -22.36 0.90 12.90
C ARG A 62 -22.87 2.28 12.53
N TYR A 63 -21.95 3.10 12.04
CA TYR A 63 -22.24 4.44 11.52
C TYR A 63 -22.11 4.53 9.99
N THR A 64 -21.66 3.44 9.34
CA THR A 64 -21.44 3.41 7.88
C THR A 64 -22.76 3.26 7.13
N VAL A 65 -22.91 4.07 6.07
CA VAL A 65 -24.09 4.05 5.19
C VAL A 65 -24.24 2.66 4.54
N ALA A 66 -25.47 2.22 4.35
CA ALA A 66 -25.75 0.98 3.63
C ALA A 66 -25.40 1.15 2.14
N ALA A 67 -24.78 0.13 1.56
CA ALA A 67 -24.53 0.09 0.13
C ALA A 67 -25.88 0.01 -0.64
N PRO A 68 -25.94 0.50 -1.89
CA PRO A 68 -27.11 0.31 -2.74
C PRO A 68 -27.49 -1.17 -2.90
N ASP A 69 -28.77 -1.46 -3.10
CA ASP A 69 -29.29 -2.84 -3.15
C ASP A 69 -28.57 -3.76 -4.15
N GLY A 70 -28.11 -3.22 -5.28
CA GLY A 70 -27.34 -3.97 -6.26
C GLY A 70 -26.01 -4.49 -5.68
N PHE A 71 -25.34 -3.71 -4.85
CA PHE A 71 -24.11 -4.12 -4.17
C PHE A 71 -24.40 -5.11 -3.05
N LEU A 72 -25.46 -4.92 -2.27
CA LEU A 72 -25.76 -5.80 -1.13
C LEU A 72 -25.96 -7.28 -1.52
N LYS A 73 -26.38 -7.53 -2.77
CA LYS A 73 -26.57 -8.86 -3.35
C LYS A 73 -25.28 -9.51 -3.86
N LEU A 74 -24.19 -8.75 -4.01
CA LEU A 74 -22.91 -9.27 -4.47
C LEU A 74 -22.31 -10.23 -3.42
N LYS A 75 -21.72 -11.29 -3.94
CA LYS A 75 -20.88 -12.25 -3.21
C LYS A 75 -19.44 -12.08 -3.68
N ASN A 76 -18.48 -12.42 -2.83
CA ASN A 76 -17.10 -12.48 -3.25
C ASN A 76 -16.97 -13.46 -4.44
N PRO A 77 -16.54 -12.99 -5.64
CA PRO A 77 -16.38 -13.86 -6.80
C PRO A 77 -15.09 -14.71 -6.72
N LEU A 78 -14.18 -14.39 -5.80
CA LEU A 78 -12.93 -15.11 -5.62
C LEU A 78 -13.12 -16.29 -4.67
N GLU A 79 -12.58 -17.45 -5.06
CA GLU A 79 -12.55 -18.64 -4.22
C GLU A 79 -11.68 -18.42 -2.97
N SER A 80 -12.05 -19.05 -1.85
CA SER A 80 -11.31 -18.94 -0.58
C SER A 80 -10.12 -19.91 -0.54
N ASP A 81 -9.27 -19.89 -1.56
CA ASP A 81 -8.05 -20.69 -1.64
C ASP A 81 -6.83 -19.98 -1.05
N SER A 82 -5.72 -20.70 -0.92
CA SER A 82 -4.48 -20.14 -0.35
C SER A 82 -3.90 -18.99 -1.18
N ILE A 83 -4.11 -19.00 -2.50
CA ILE A 83 -3.54 -17.98 -3.40
C ILE A 83 -4.25 -16.64 -3.15
N ASN A 84 -5.59 -16.66 -3.12
CA ASN A 84 -6.38 -15.47 -2.86
C ASN A 84 -6.23 -14.98 -1.42
N LEU A 85 -6.06 -15.88 -0.46
CA LEU A 85 -5.78 -15.50 0.94
C LEU A 85 -4.42 -14.80 1.09
N ILE A 86 -3.36 -15.32 0.46
CA ILE A 86 -2.03 -14.68 0.48
C ILE A 86 -2.07 -13.32 -0.21
N ALA A 87 -2.75 -13.22 -1.36
CA ALA A 87 -2.94 -11.95 -2.05
C ALA A 87 -3.74 -10.94 -1.20
N GLY A 88 -4.80 -11.39 -0.53
CA GLY A 88 -5.59 -10.56 0.39
C GLY A 88 -4.80 -10.07 1.60
N GLU A 89 -3.93 -10.92 2.16
CA GLU A 89 -3.01 -10.54 3.24
C GLU A 89 -2.02 -9.47 2.76
N ALA A 90 -1.39 -9.65 1.60
CA ALA A 90 -0.49 -8.66 1.01
C ALA A 90 -1.20 -7.32 0.75
N LEU A 91 -2.42 -7.34 0.19
CA LEU A 91 -3.24 -6.14 0.01
C LEU A 91 -3.52 -5.41 1.34
N PHE A 92 -3.92 -6.15 2.37
CA PHE A 92 -4.24 -5.57 3.67
C PHE A 92 -3.00 -4.99 4.37
N HIS A 93 -1.86 -5.67 4.26
CA HIS A 93 -0.65 -5.33 5.00
C HIS A 93 0.30 -4.37 4.28
N THR A 94 0.32 -4.36 2.95
CA THR A 94 1.35 -3.65 2.19
C THR A 94 0.84 -2.98 0.92
N ASP A 95 0.03 -3.65 0.11
CA ASP A 95 -0.05 -3.29 -1.31
C ASP A 95 -1.13 -2.23 -1.62
N ALA A 96 -2.16 -2.11 -0.77
CA ALA A 96 -3.22 -1.12 -0.96
C ALA A 96 -2.68 0.33 -1.00
N GLN A 97 -3.19 1.11 -1.96
CA GLN A 97 -2.80 2.52 -2.19
C GLN A 97 -4.00 3.44 -1.95
N PRO A 98 -3.81 4.64 -1.38
CA PRO A 98 -2.54 5.30 -1.07
C PRO A 98 -1.89 4.85 0.25
N THR A 99 -2.54 3.98 1.02
CA THR A 99 -2.06 3.55 2.33
C THR A 99 -2.54 2.13 2.63
N ALA A 100 -1.66 1.28 3.15
CA ALA A 100 -2.03 -0.08 3.54
C ALA A 100 -3.14 -0.09 4.62
N CYS A 101 -4.10 -1.00 4.48
CA CYS A 101 -5.27 -1.12 5.37
C CYS A 101 -4.87 -1.23 6.85
N LYS A 102 -3.81 -1.98 7.15
CA LYS A 102 -3.29 -2.19 8.52
C LYS A 102 -2.93 -0.90 9.26
N VAL A 103 -2.58 0.17 8.54
CA VAL A 103 -2.15 1.43 9.16
C VAL A 103 -3.30 2.06 9.97
N CYS A 104 -4.53 1.93 9.49
CA CYS A 104 -5.73 2.36 10.20
C CYS A 104 -6.39 1.22 10.97
N HIS A 105 -6.51 0.04 10.36
CA HIS A 105 -7.29 -1.08 10.92
C HIS A 105 -6.49 -2.01 11.83
N GLY A 106 -5.17 -1.82 11.97
CA GLY A 106 -4.29 -2.68 12.76
C GLY A 106 -3.87 -3.93 12.00
N SER A 107 -2.71 -4.50 12.34
CA SER A 107 -2.18 -5.70 11.67
C SER A 107 -3.09 -6.92 11.81
N SER A 108 -3.84 -7.05 12.90
CA SER A 108 -4.82 -8.11 13.11
C SER A 108 -6.23 -7.73 12.67
N GLY A 109 -6.43 -6.55 12.08
CA GLY A 109 -7.76 -6.03 11.74
C GLY A 109 -8.62 -5.68 12.96
N ASN A 110 -8.03 -5.48 14.14
CA ASN A 110 -8.74 -5.20 15.38
C ASN A 110 -9.24 -3.74 15.52
N GLY A 111 -9.03 -2.90 14.50
CA GLY A 111 -9.36 -1.47 14.52
C GLY A 111 -8.36 -0.61 15.30
N MET A 112 -7.22 -1.16 15.70
CA MET A 112 -6.22 -0.48 16.54
C MET A 112 -4.93 -0.17 15.77
N GLY A 113 -5.05 0.23 14.49
CA GLY A 113 -3.89 0.70 13.71
C GLY A 113 -3.30 1.99 14.27
N MET A 114 -2.08 2.32 13.85
CA MET A 114 -1.36 3.51 14.36
C MET A 114 -2.12 4.82 14.13
N MET A 115 -2.93 4.90 13.07
CA MET A 115 -3.76 6.07 12.78
C MET A 115 -5.16 6.00 13.39
N SER A 116 -5.53 4.89 14.04
CA SER A 116 -6.86 4.70 14.64
C SER A 116 -7.31 5.86 15.55
N PRO A 117 -6.46 6.42 16.44
CA PRO A 117 -6.86 7.54 17.30
C PRO A 117 -7.26 8.83 16.56
N GLY A 118 -6.87 8.98 15.30
CA GLY A 118 -7.19 10.15 14.49
C GLY A 118 -8.64 10.17 13.95
N PHE A 119 -9.41 9.11 14.18
CA PHE A 119 -10.74 8.95 13.59
C PHE A 119 -11.85 8.86 14.65
N ASN A 120 -12.96 9.54 14.36
CA ASN A 120 -14.20 9.44 15.12
C ASN A 120 -15.37 9.18 14.16
N PRO A 121 -16.01 7.99 14.18
CA PRO A 121 -15.69 6.83 15.02
C PRO A 121 -14.35 6.17 14.65
N PRO A 122 -13.75 5.37 15.55
CA PRO A 122 -12.53 4.62 15.24
C PRO A 122 -12.76 3.60 14.11
N PRO A 123 -11.70 3.15 13.42
CA PRO A 123 -11.77 2.10 12.41
C PRO A 123 -12.40 0.82 12.98
N ARG A 124 -13.17 0.13 12.13
CA ARG A 124 -13.92 -1.06 12.53
C ARG A 124 -12.97 -2.19 12.95
N ASN A 125 -13.35 -2.90 14.01
CA ASN A 125 -12.75 -4.17 14.41
C ASN A 125 -13.36 -5.33 13.61
N PHE A 126 -12.60 -5.84 12.65
CA PHE A 126 -12.98 -6.97 11.81
C PHE A 126 -12.88 -8.32 12.52
N SER A 127 -12.13 -8.42 13.62
CA SER A 127 -12.04 -9.64 14.42
C SER A 127 -13.26 -9.89 15.33
N CYS A 128 -14.13 -8.88 15.49
CA CYS A 128 -15.33 -8.99 16.32
C CYS A 128 -16.49 -9.64 15.56
N PHE A 129 -16.75 -10.93 15.84
CA PHE A 129 -17.84 -11.69 15.24
C PHE A 129 -19.20 -11.00 15.35
N ASP A 130 -19.57 -10.49 16.54
CA ASP A 130 -20.86 -9.84 16.75
C ASP A 130 -21.09 -8.60 15.90
N THR A 131 -20.00 -7.94 15.53
CA THR A 131 -20.01 -6.72 14.71
C THR A 131 -19.97 -7.03 13.21
N MET A 132 -19.40 -8.17 12.82
CA MET A 132 -19.16 -8.53 11.42
C MET A 132 -20.20 -9.51 10.86
N LYS A 133 -20.85 -10.33 11.69
CA LYS A 133 -21.75 -11.43 11.25
C LYS A 133 -22.88 -11.02 10.29
N ASN A 134 -23.32 -9.76 10.34
CA ASN A 134 -24.42 -9.23 9.53
C ASN A 134 -23.94 -8.33 8.37
N ILE A 135 -22.63 -8.26 8.11
CA ILE A 135 -22.06 -7.44 7.03
C ILE A 135 -21.83 -8.36 5.82
N SER A 136 -22.46 -8.02 4.69
CA SER A 136 -22.28 -8.77 3.45
C SER A 136 -20.98 -8.40 2.73
N ASP A 137 -20.44 -9.31 1.91
CA ASP A 137 -19.29 -9.05 1.03
C ASP A 137 -19.51 -7.82 0.17
N GLY A 138 -20.70 -7.69 -0.41
CA GLY A 138 -21.09 -6.55 -1.20
C GLY A 138 -21.04 -5.21 -0.45
N GLN A 139 -21.41 -5.21 0.84
CA GLN A 139 -21.26 -4.02 1.68
C GLN A 139 -19.78 -3.68 1.90
N MET A 140 -18.93 -4.68 2.18
CA MET A 140 -17.50 -4.47 2.39
C MET A 140 -16.84 -3.95 1.11
N PHE A 141 -17.13 -4.58 -0.02
CA PHE A 141 -16.64 -4.16 -1.33
C PHE A 141 -17.05 -2.73 -1.67
N TRP A 142 -18.32 -2.36 -1.43
CA TRP A 142 -18.79 -1.00 -1.69
C TRP A 142 -18.07 0.05 -0.83
N VAL A 143 -17.82 -0.23 0.44
CA VAL A 143 -17.10 0.68 1.35
C VAL A 143 -15.62 0.80 0.97
N ILE A 144 -14.97 -0.29 0.54
CA ILE A 144 -13.58 -0.22 0.04
C ILE A 144 -13.55 0.69 -1.19
N ARG A 145 -14.43 0.44 -2.15
CA ARG A 145 -14.46 1.15 -3.44
C ARG A 145 -14.83 2.63 -3.34
N ASN A 146 -15.76 2.99 -2.45
CA ASN A 146 -16.30 4.35 -2.37
C ASN A 146 -15.86 5.10 -1.10
N GLY A 147 -15.11 4.44 -0.23
CA GLY A 147 -14.88 4.92 1.12
C GLY A 147 -16.13 4.86 2.00
N SER A 148 -16.04 5.49 3.15
CA SER A 148 -17.14 5.62 4.11
C SER A 148 -17.55 7.09 4.23
N PRO A 149 -18.60 7.54 3.52
CA PRO A 149 -18.97 8.95 3.47
C PRO A 149 -19.21 9.56 4.85
N GLY A 150 -18.56 10.70 5.11
CA GLY A 150 -18.61 11.42 6.38
C GLY A 150 -17.75 10.80 7.50
N LYS A 151 -16.89 9.83 7.17
CA LYS A 151 -15.95 9.17 8.08
C LYS A 151 -14.55 9.29 7.48
N GLY A 152 -13.52 8.92 8.23
CA GLY A 152 -12.13 9.05 7.78
C GLY A 152 -11.62 7.98 6.81
N MET A 153 -12.47 7.07 6.32
CA MET A 153 -12.06 6.05 5.36
C MET A 153 -12.30 6.55 3.92
N GLY A 154 -11.20 6.81 3.20
CA GLY A 154 -11.22 7.13 1.78
C GLY A 154 -11.52 5.93 0.89
N ALA A 155 -11.68 6.19 -0.41
CA ALA A 155 -11.85 5.16 -1.45
C ALA A 155 -10.50 4.53 -1.83
N TYR A 156 -10.53 3.23 -2.15
CA TYR A 156 -9.39 2.40 -2.55
C TYR A 156 -9.73 1.60 -3.82
#